data_AF-A0A242NXY7-F1
#
_entry.id   AF-A0A242NXY7-F1
#
_cell.length_a   1.000
_cell.length_b   1.000
_cell.length_c   1.000
_cell.angle_alpha   90.00
_cell.angle_beta   90.00
_cell.angle_gamma   90.00
#
_symmetry.space_group_name_H-M   'P 1'
#
loop_
_entity.id
_entity.type
_entity.pdbx_description
1 polymer ?
#
loop_
_entity_poly.entity_id
_entity_poly.type
_entity_poly.pdbx_seq_one_letter_code
_entity_poly.pdbx_strand_id
1 'polypeptide(L)'
;MIKPFFCLKSMLIIVLIIISLLTIPFNSTYALNITTANAIHGGAPYLTYDGGTTKADSTESLLSITLSDGTVISAENDESSLTNPIELPNQGDTYASIQTIVPLPQSGNSNYPKVKMTDLLKAPYNYFGDDDGDGYDDVAGEVIATASGDIGVKWENINGIDVTDTVK
;
A
#
# COMPACT_ATOMS: atom_id res chain seq x y z
N MET A 1 -65.77 -34.90 43.79
CA MET A 1 -64.60 -35.81 43.87
C MET A 1 -63.62 -35.43 42.76
N ILE A 2 -62.77 -34.43 42.99
CA ILE A 2 -61.81 -33.89 42.01
C ILE A 2 -60.62 -34.86 41.94
N LYS A 3 -60.35 -35.40 40.75
CA LYS A 3 -59.33 -36.44 40.54
C LYS A 3 -57.92 -35.84 40.72
N PRO A 4 -57.09 -36.33 41.65
CA PRO A 4 -55.73 -35.83 41.90
C PRO A 4 -54.77 -36.06 40.71
N PHE A 5 -55.18 -36.91 39.75
CA PHE A 5 -54.40 -37.25 38.57
C PHE A 5 -54.19 -36.11 37.54
N PHE A 6 -55.01 -35.05 37.56
CA PHE A 6 -54.87 -33.95 36.59
C PHE A 6 -53.73 -32.97 36.95
N CYS A 7 -53.46 -32.79 38.24
CA CYS A 7 -52.41 -31.88 38.73
C CYS A 7 -51.00 -32.49 38.57
N LEU A 8 -50.87 -33.80 38.78
CA LEU A 8 -49.59 -34.52 38.67
C LEU A 8 -49.02 -34.52 37.24
N LYS A 9 -49.89 -34.61 36.21
CA LYS A 9 -49.51 -34.53 34.79
C LYS A 9 -48.94 -33.17 34.41
N SER A 10 -49.51 -32.10 34.95
CA SER A 10 -49.06 -30.72 34.71
C SER A 10 -47.73 -30.43 35.41
N MET A 11 -47.53 -30.92 36.63
CA MET A 11 -46.24 -30.81 37.32
C MET A 11 -45.12 -31.56 36.59
N LEU A 12 -45.40 -32.73 36.03
CA LEU A 12 -44.42 -33.52 35.26
C LEU A 12 -43.97 -32.80 33.98
N ILE A 13 -44.90 -32.12 33.28
CA ILE A 13 -44.59 -31.36 32.05
C ILE A 13 -43.68 -30.17 32.36
N ILE A 14 -43.92 -29.49 33.48
CA ILE A 14 -43.11 -28.35 33.93
C ILE A 14 -41.70 -28.82 34.30
N VAL A 15 -41.59 -29.93 35.01
CA VAL A 15 -40.29 -30.54 35.35
C VAL A 15 -39.52 -30.93 34.09
N LEU A 16 -40.19 -31.51 33.09
CA LEU A 16 -39.55 -31.90 31.83
C LEU A 16 -39.07 -30.69 31.02
N ILE A 17 -39.83 -29.59 31.00
CA ILE A 17 -39.43 -28.34 30.36
C ILE A 17 -38.22 -27.72 31.07
N ILE A 18 -38.20 -27.70 32.41
CA ILE A 18 -37.07 -27.18 33.18
C ILE A 18 -35.81 -28.02 32.95
N ILE A 19 -35.93 -29.35 32.92
CA ILE A 19 -34.80 -30.23 32.62
C ILE A 19 -34.29 -29.97 31.20
N SER A 20 -35.18 -29.87 30.22
CA SER A 20 -34.81 -29.56 28.83
C SER A 20 -34.14 -28.19 28.68
N LEU A 21 -34.54 -27.20 29.49
CA LEU A 21 -33.94 -25.87 29.51
C LEU A 21 -32.55 -25.88 30.20
N LEU A 22 -32.36 -26.75 31.19
CA LEU A 22 -31.07 -26.94 31.87
C LEU A 22 -30.05 -27.74 31.03
N THR A 23 -30.50 -28.53 30.06
CA THR A 23 -29.64 -29.33 29.19
C THR A 23 -29.31 -28.66 27.87
N ILE A 24 -29.67 -27.38 27.66
CA ILE A 24 -29.21 -26.65 26.48
C ILE A 24 -27.70 -26.49 26.65
N PRO A 25 -26.86 -27.10 25.78
CA PRO A 25 -25.43 -26.89 25.86
C PRO A 25 -25.20 -25.40 25.60
N PHE A 26 -24.65 -24.69 26.58
CA PHE A 26 -24.03 -23.40 26.33
C PHE A 26 -22.96 -23.67 25.28
N ASN A 27 -23.20 -23.22 24.05
CA ASN A 27 -22.19 -23.23 23.00
C ASN A 27 -20.98 -22.53 23.59
N SER A 28 -19.97 -23.31 23.97
CA SER A 28 -18.72 -22.76 24.46
C SER A 28 -18.11 -22.09 23.25
N THR A 29 -18.28 -20.78 23.15
CA THR A 29 -17.57 -19.97 22.18
C THR A 29 -16.11 -20.06 22.59
N TYR A 30 -15.36 -20.98 22.00
CA TYR A 30 -13.92 -20.98 22.10
C TYR A 30 -13.45 -19.76 21.32
N ALA A 31 -13.37 -18.62 22.00
CA ALA A 31 -12.61 -17.50 21.49
C ALA A 31 -11.15 -17.98 21.39
N LEU A 32 -10.62 -18.04 20.17
CA LEU A 32 -9.21 -18.31 19.94
C LEU A 32 -8.42 -17.13 20.49
N ASN A 33 -7.98 -17.24 21.73
CA ASN A 33 -7.04 -16.30 22.32
C ASN A 33 -5.64 -16.70 21.85
N ILE A 34 -5.19 -16.07 20.76
CA ILE A 34 -3.78 -16.10 20.37
C ILE A 34 -3.06 -15.05 21.20
N THR A 35 -2.05 -15.50 21.96
CA THR A 35 -1.09 -14.63 22.63
C THR A 35 0.24 -14.83 21.92
N THR A 36 0.79 -13.75 21.37
CA THR A 36 2.12 -13.77 20.79
C THR A 36 3.15 -13.45 21.88
N ALA A 37 4.31 -14.09 21.83
CA ALA A 37 5.39 -13.80 22.78
C ALA A 37 5.92 -12.37 22.62
N ASN A 38 5.80 -11.79 21.42
CA ASN A 38 6.20 -10.44 21.05
C ASN A 38 5.01 -9.66 20.48
N ALA A 39 5.12 -8.33 20.43
CA ALA A 39 4.15 -7.50 19.70
C ALA A 39 4.12 -7.88 18.22
N ILE A 40 2.94 -7.81 17.60
CA ILE A 40 2.83 -7.85 16.14
C ILE A 40 3.35 -6.51 15.62
N HIS A 41 4.39 -6.57 14.79
CA HIS A 41 4.96 -5.41 14.13
C HIS A 41 4.46 -5.40 12.69
N GLY A 42 3.42 -4.61 12.43
CA GLY A 42 2.98 -4.30 11.07
C GLY A 42 3.69 -3.06 10.53
N GLY A 43 4.06 -3.08 9.26
CA GLY A 43 4.61 -1.97 8.49
C GLY A 43 3.54 -1.28 7.66
N ALA A 44 3.77 -0.02 7.30
CA ALA A 44 2.99 0.60 6.23
C ALA A 44 3.63 0.24 4.88
N PRO A 45 2.82 0.00 3.83
CA PRO A 45 3.37 -0.20 2.49
C PRO A 45 3.98 1.11 1.97
N TYR A 46 4.87 0.98 0.98
CA TYR A 46 5.54 2.11 0.34
C TYR A 46 5.73 1.84 -1.15
N LEU A 47 6.03 2.90 -1.90
CA LEU A 47 6.53 2.74 -3.28
C LEU A 47 8.06 2.78 -3.29
N THR A 48 8.66 2.08 -4.24
CA THR A 48 10.11 2.11 -4.46
C THR A 48 10.41 1.90 -5.93
N TYR A 49 11.23 2.78 -6.51
CA TYR A 49 11.62 2.69 -7.91
C TYR A 49 13.03 2.07 -8.09
N ASP A 50 13.72 1.75 -6.99
CA ASP A 50 15.11 1.27 -6.93
C ASP A 50 15.23 -0.06 -6.16
N GLY A 51 14.16 -0.85 -6.18
CA GLY A 51 14.13 -2.20 -5.61
C GLY A 51 14.18 -2.24 -4.07
N GLY A 52 13.70 -1.19 -3.40
CA GLY A 52 13.60 -1.10 -1.95
C GLY A 52 14.72 -0.31 -1.28
N THR A 53 15.64 0.27 -2.05
CA THR A 53 16.75 1.08 -1.47
C THR A 53 16.21 2.40 -0.92
N THR A 54 15.32 3.05 -1.68
CA THR A 54 14.60 4.25 -1.29
C THR A 54 13.12 3.93 -1.15
N LYS A 55 12.55 4.32 -0.01
CA LYS A 55 11.12 4.18 0.28
C LYS A 55 10.42 5.52 0.05
N ALA A 56 9.47 5.53 -0.86
CA ALA A 56 8.53 6.62 -1.02
C ALA A 56 7.28 6.35 -0.16
N ASP A 57 7.35 6.76 1.11
CA ASP A 57 6.34 6.57 2.16
C ASP A 57 5.63 7.88 2.56
N SER A 58 5.97 8.98 1.89
CA SER A 58 5.44 10.32 2.13
C SER A 58 5.26 11.08 0.82
N THR A 59 4.42 12.13 0.82
CA THR A 59 4.24 12.98 -0.37
C THR A 59 5.55 13.64 -0.82
N GLU A 60 6.40 14.07 0.12
CA GLU A 60 7.70 14.65 -0.22
C GLU A 60 8.59 13.64 -0.98
N SER A 61 8.73 12.43 -0.44
CA SER A 61 9.53 11.38 -1.09
C SER A 61 8.96 10.96 -2.44
N LEU A 62 7.63 10.91 -2.58
CA LEU A 62 6.95 10.58 -3.84
C LEU A 62 7.18 11.65 -4.92
N LEU A 63 7.22 12.92 -4.53
CA LEU A 63 7.40 14.08 -5.41
C LEU A 63 8.85 14.57 -5.45
N SER A 64 9.80 13.70 -5.08
CA SER A 64 11.23 13.99 -5.15
C SER A 64 11.85 13.46 -6.43
N ILE A 65 13.00 14.03 -6.78
CA ILE A 65 13.93 13.49 -7.76
C ILE A 65 15.26 13.18 -7.09
N THR A 66 15.97 12.19 -7.62
CA THR A 66 17.32 11.85 -7.18
C THR A 66 18.28 12.01 -8.36
N LEU A 67 19.33 12.81 -8.19
CA LEU A 67 20.38 12.99 -9.19
C LEU A 67 21.34 11.80 -9.19
N SER A 68 22.21 11.71 -10.20
CA SER A 68 23.13 10.58 -10.38
C SER A 68 24.16 10.43 -9.26
N ASP A 69 24.43 11.48 -8.49
CA ASP A 69 25.30 11.49 -7.31
C ASP A 69 24.57 11.15 -6.00
N GLY A 70 23.26 10.88 -6.06
CA GLY A 70 22.41 10.60 -4.90
C GLY A 70 21.81 11.84 -4.24
N THR A 71 22.04 13.04 -4.79
CA THR A 71 21.39 14.27 -4.28
C THR A 71 19.88 14.17 -4.50
N VAL A 72 19.11 14.28 -3.42
CA VAL A 72 17.64 14.26 -3.45
C VAL A 72 17.09 15.67 -3.38
N ILE A 73 16.19 16.01 -4.31
CA ILE A 73 15.49 17.30 -4.36
C ILE A 73 13.99 17.01 -4.25
N SER A 74 13.35 17.44 -3.16
CA SER A 74 11.89 17.33 -2.99
C SER A 74 11.20 18.56 -3.58
N ALA A 75 9.97 18.39 -4.05
CA ALA A 75 9.17 19.51 -4.56
C ALA A 75 8.93 20.62 -3.52
N GLU A 76 8.97 20.30 -2.22
CA GLU A 76 8.84 21.29 -1.13
C GLU A 76 10.09 22.16 -0.96
N ASN A 77 11.27 21.60 -1.23
CA ASN A 77 12.58 22.24 -1.01
C ASN A 77 13.27 22.64 -2.33
N ASP A 78 12.54 22.68 -3.43
CA ASP A 78 13.07 23.11 -4.73
C ASP A 78 13.25 24.64 -4.77
N GLU A 79 14.51 25.09 -4.76
CA GLU A 79 14.91 26.50 -4.90
C GLU A 79 15.35 26.85 -6.33
N SER A 80 15.05 25.99 -7.31
CA SER A 80 15.48 26.18 -8.68
C SER A 80 14.77 27.33 -9.38
N SER A 81 15.48 27.99 -10.28
CA SER A 81 14.99 29.11 -11.08
C SER A 81 15.79 29.27 -12.37
N LEU A 82 15.36 30.16 -13.26
CA LEU A 82 16.09 30.47 -14.51
C LEU A 82 17.54 30.92 -14.26
N THR A 83 17.82 31.56 -13.13
CA THR A 83 19.16 32.03 -12.75
C THR A 83 19.89 31.08 -11.81
N ASN A 84 19.21 30.06 -11.29
CA ASN A 84 19.74 29.05 -10.39
C ASN A 84 19.11 27.68 -10.75
N PRO A 85 19.46 27.09 -11.91
CA PRO A 85 18.87 25.83 -12.34
C PRO A 85 19.38 24.66 -11.48
N ILE A 86 18.69 23.53 -11.56
CA ILE A 86 19.24 22.26 -11.06
C ILE A 86 20.36 21.83 -12.02
N GLU A 87 21.60 21.84 -11.54
CA GLU A 87 22.77 21.38 -12.29
C GLU A 87 22.96 19.88 -12.11
N LEU A 88 23.12 19.14 -13.22
CA LEU A 88 23.45 17.72 -13.14
C LEU A 88 24.93 17.55 -12.73
N PRO A 89 25.24 16.64 -11.81
CA PRO A 89 26.55 16.56 -11.19
C PRO A 89 27.65 16.07 -12.14
N ASN A 90 27.32 15.30 -13.19
CA ASN A 90 28.31 14.77 -14.13
C ASN A 90 28.07 15.23 -15.58
N GLN A 91 29.17 15.43 -16.33
CA GLN A 91 29.16 15.97 -17.70
C GLN A 91 28.47 15.06 -18.75
N GLY A 92 28.16 13.81 -18.40
CA GLY A 92 27.45 12.84 -19.25
C GLY A 92 26.04 12.51 -18.77
N ASP A 93 25.57 13.16 -17.71
CA ASP A 93 24.24 12.93 -17.18
C ASP A 93 23.17 13.40 -18.16
N THR A 94 22.04 12.72 -18.13
CA THR A 94 20.89 13.00 -18.98
C THR A 94 19.62 12.96 -18.12
N TYR A 95 18.46 13.28 -18.69
CA TYR A 95 17.20 13.09 -17.95
C TYR A 95 16.99 11.63 -17.51
N ALA A 96 17.58 10.67 -18.21
CA ALA A 96 17.53 9.25 -17.85
C ALA A 96 18.34 8.91 -16.59
N SER A 97 19.32 9.73 -16.21
CA SER A 97 20.08 9.55 -14.97
C SER A 97 19.40 10.20 -13.76
N ILE A 98 18.32 10.96 -13.98
CA ILE A 98 17.51 11.51 -12.90
C ILE A 98 16.46 10.47 -12.52
N GLN A 99 16.48 10.06 -11.26
CA GLN A 99 15.51 9.12 -10.75
C GLN A 99 14.24 9.84 -10.33
N THR A 100 13.09 9.31 -10.75
CA THR A 100 11.76 9.82 -10.41
C THR A 100 10.78 8.65 -10.38
N ILE A 101 9.68 8.80 -9.65
CA ILE A 101 8.62 7.78 -9.55
C ILE A 101 7.88 7.57 -10.89
N VAL A 102 7.89 8.55 -11.80
CA VAL A 102 7.25 8.41 -13.11
C VAL A 102 8.20 7.67 -14.05
N PRO A 103 7.91 6.44 -14.49
CA PRO A 103 8.80 5.71 -15.37
C PRO A 103 8.93 6.42 -16.71
N LEU A 104 10.15 6.52 -17.23
CA LEU A 104 10.44 7.12 -18.53
C LEU A 104 9.96 6.22 -19.69
N PRO A 105 9.80 6.77 -20.91
CA PRO A 105 9.39 5.98 -22.08
C PRO A 105 10.29 4.77 -22.34
N GLN A 106 11.62 4.90 -22.18
CA GLN A 106 12.58 3.80 -22.30
C GLN A 106 12.34 2.66 -21.30
N SER A 107 11.71 2.95 -20.15
CA SER A 107 11.33 1.96 -19.13
C SER A 107 9.97 1.33 -19.41
N GLY A 108 9.33 1.63 -20.55
CA GLY A 108 8.07 1.03 -20.98
C GLY A 108 6.81 1.86 -20.71
N ASN A 109 6.93 3.11 -20.27
CA ASN A 109 5.77 3.96 -20.01
C ASN A 109 5.17 4.55 -21.30
N SER A 110 4.10 3.91 -21.80
CA SER A 110 3.35 4.38 -22.96
C SER A 110 2.47 5.61 -22.70
N ASN A 111 2.23 5.96 -21.44
CA ASN A 111 1.37 7.08 -21.02
C ASN A 111 2.18 8.30 -20.56
N TYR A 112 3.50 8.27 -20.74
CA TYR A 112 4.39 9.36 -20.41
C TYR A 112 3.88 10.69 -21.03
N PRO A 113 3.88 11.81 -20.27
CA PRO A 113 4.59 12.03 -19.01
C PRO A 113 3.79 11.70 -17.73
N LYS A 114 2.75 10.88 -17.84
CA LYS A 114 1.93 10.44 -16.70
C LYS A 114 2.02 8.94 -16.50
N VAL A 115 1.61 8.50 -15.33
CA VAL A 115 1.42 7.08 -14.99
C VAL A 115 0.32 6.97 -13.95
N LYS A 116 -0.49 5.91 -14.04
CA LYS A 116 -1.46 5.59 -13.01
C LYS A 116 -0.75 4.96 -11.84
N MET A 117 -1.10 5.37 -10.61
CA MET A 117 -0.50 4.76 -9.43
C MET A 117 -0.80 3.25 -9.35
N THR A 118 -1.92 2.80 -9.90
CA THR A 118 -2.24 1.36 -10.04
C THR A 118 -1.21 0.59 -10.84
N ASP A 119 -0.68 1.20 -11.90
CA ASP A 119 0.21 0.53 -12.85
C ASP A 119 1.60 0.37 -12.22
N LEU A 120 1.99 1.28 -11.33
CA LEU A 120 3.26 1.23 -10.60
C LEU A 120 3.37 0.01 -9.68
N LEU A 121 2.26 -0.48 -9.12
CA LEU A 121 2.30 -1.55 -8.12
C LEU A 121 2.78 -2.89 -8.68
N LYS A 122 2.54 -3.14 -9.97
CA LYS A 122 2.71 -4.46 -10.60
C LYS A 122 3.65 -4.39 -11.79
N ALA A 123 3.88 -5.54 -12.43
CA ALA A 123 4.64 -5.60 -13.66
C ALA A 123 4.07 -4.62 -14.72
N PRO A 124 4.93 -3.90 -15.46
CA PRO A 124 6.39 -4.08 -15.52
C PRO A 124 7.19 -3.33 -14.43
N TYR A 125 6.59 -2.41 -13.68
CA TYR A 125 7.34 -1.51 -12.79
C TYR A 125 7.67 -2.14 -11.44
N ASN A 126 6.72 -2.85 -10.83
CA ASN A 126 6.91 -3.56 -9.55
C ASN A 126 7.39 -2.64 -8.41
N TYR A 127 6.82 -1.44 -8.29
CA TYR A 127 7.23 -0.47 -7.28
C TYR A 127 6.59 -0.70 -5.91
N PHE A 128 5.65 -1.63 -5.79
CA PHE A 128 5.05 -1.93 -4.49
C PHE A 128 6.06 -2.63 -3.57
N GLY A 129 6.33 -2.01 -2.43
CA GLY A 129 7.13 -2.56 -1.36
C GLY A 129 6.31 -2.69 -0.08
N ASP A 130 6.42 -3.86 0.55
CA ASP A 130 5.80 -4.13 1.83
C ASP A 130 6.68 -5.12 2.61
N ASP A 131 7.13 -4.70 3.79
CA ASP A 131 8.19 -5.38 4.54
C ASP A 131 7.67 -6.57 5.36
N ASP A 132 6.40 -6.54 5.76
CA ASP A 132 5.77 -7.64 6.53
C ASP A 132 4.99 -8.61 5.64
N GLY A 133 4.77 -8.25 4.37
CA GLY A 133 4.30 -9.12 3.31
C GLY A 133 2.79 -9.29 3.27
N ASP A 134 2.02 -8.56 4.09
CA ASP A 134 0.56 -8.66 4.11
C ASP A 134 -0.13 -7.99 2.89
N GLY A 135 0.66 -7.25 2.09
CA GLY A 135 0.29 -6.69 0.79
C GLY A 135 0.35 -7.65 -0.39
N TYR A 136 0.73 -8.91 -0.18
CA TYR A 136 0.82 -9.95 -1.21
C TYR A 136 -0.14 -11.11 -0.95
N ASP A 137 -0.59 -11.76 -2.02
CA ASP A 137 -1.33 -13.02 -1.92
C ASP A 137 -0.38 -14.16 -1.54
N ASP A 138 -0.62 -14.81 -0.40
CA ASP A 138 0.23 -15.90 0.14
C ASP A 138 0.40 -17.12 -0.79
N VAL A 139 -0.45 -17.28 -1.81
CA VAL A 139 -0.44 -18.43 -2.71
C VAL A 139 0.16 -18.06 -4.07
N ALA A 140 -0.27 -16.95 -4.65
CA ALA A 140 0.13 -16.49 -5.97
C ALA A 140 1.39 -15.62 -5.94
N GLY A 141 1.71 -14.99 -4.80
CA GLY A 141 2.80 -14.01 -4.67
C GLY A 141 2.49 -12.67 -5.36
N GLU A 142 1.23 -12.43 -5.71
CA GLU A 142 0.79 -11.25 -6.46
C GLU A 142 0.40 -10.11 -5.51
N VAL A 143 0.65 -8.86 -5.91
CA VAL A 143 0.26 -7.69 -5.12
C VAL A 143 -1.27 -7.61 -5.02
N ILE A 144 -1.79 -7.60 -3.79
CA ILE A 144 -3.22 -7.40 -3.48
C ILE A 144 -3.53 -5.99 -2.98
N ALA A 145 -2.50 -5.19 -2.69
CA ALA A 145 -2.66 -3.78 -2.39
C ALA A 145 -3.29 -3.00 -3.56
N THR A 146 -3.95 -1.90 -3.22
CA THR A 146 -4.61 -1.03 -4.19
C THR A 146 -4.08 0.39 -4.10
N ALA A 147 -4.01 1.06 -5.24
CA ALA A 147 -3.67 2.47 -5.34
C ALA A 147 -4.65 3.16 -6.31
N SER A 148 -4.72 4.48 -6.26
CA SER A 148 -5.56 5.25 -7.19
C SER A 148 -4.95 6.63 -7.43
N GLY A 149 -5.34 7.26 -8.53
CA GLY A 149 -4.79 8.54 -8.95
C GLY A 149 -3.77 8.42 -10.08
N ASP A 150 -3.38 9.58 -10.60
CA ASP A 150 -2.38 9.73 -11.65
C ASP A 150 -1.26 10.63 -11.11
N ILE A 151 -0.02 10.25 -11.40
CA ILE A 151 1.16 11.07 -11.14
C ILE A 151 1.82 11.41 -12.47
N GLY A 152 2.37 12.61 -12.59
CA GLY A 152 3.00 13.08 -13.80
C GLY A 152 4.23 13.92 -13.51
N VAL A 153 5.12 13.97 -14.50
CA VAL A 153 6.35 14.75 -14.46
C VAL A 153 6.31 15.82 -15.54
N LYS A 154 7.01 16.94 -15.30
CA LYS A 154 7.26 17.97 -16.30
C LYS A 154 8.72 18.36 -16.23
N TRP A 155 9.37 18.47 -17.38
CA TRP A 155 10.76 18.87 -17.49
C TRP A 155 10.85 20.23 -18.16
N GLU A 156 11.56 21.16 -17.53
CA GLU A 156 11.88 22.47 -18.11
C GLU A 156 13.39 22.63 -18.16
N ASN A 157 13.89 23.19 -19.26
CA ASN A 157 15.31 23.55 -19.36
C ASN A 157 15.59 24.92 -18.70
N ILE A 158 16.85 25.32 -18.66
CA ILE A 158 17.29 26.61 -18.08
C ILE A 158 16.60 27.85 -18.68
N ASN A 159 16.05 27.75 -19.90
CA ASN A 159 15.32 28.84 -20.55
C ASN A 159 13.82 28.85 -20.21
N GLY A 160 13.35 27.96 -19.33
CA GLY A 160 11.92 27.78 -19.01
C GLY A 160 11.12 27.16 -20.14
N ILE A 161 11.78 26.49 -21.08
CA ILE A 161 11.11 25.80 -22.18
C ILE A 161 10.76 24.39 -21.71
N ASP A 162 9.49 24.01 -21.86
CA ASP A 162 9.02 22.65 -21.63
C ASP A 162 9.69 21.70 -22.64
N VAL A 163 10.44 20.74 -22.10
CA VAL A 163 11.17 19.72 -22.87
C VAL A 163 10.65 18.32 -22.58
N THR A 164 9.50 18.21 -21.91
CA THR A 164 8.94 16.94 -21.43
C THR A 164 8.85 15.90 -22.54
N ASP A 165 8.32 16.28 -23.72
CA ASP A 165 8.14 15.38 -24.87
C ASP A 165 9.45 14.94 -25.55
N THR A 166 10.57 15.61 -25.23
CA THR A 166 11.89 15.29 -25.77
C THR A 166 12.65 14.27 -24.91
N VAL A 167 12.25 14.13 -23.65
CA VAL A 167 12.80 13.14 -22.71
C VAL A 167 12.23 11.77 -23.07
N LYS A 168 13.10 10.80 -23.34
CA LYS A 168 12.74 9.42 -23.72
C LYS A 168 13.47 8.43 -22.85
#